data_AF-A0A437QWR2-F1
#
_entry.id   AF-A0A437QWR2-F1
#
_cell.length_a   1.000
_cell.length_b   1.000
_cell.length_c   1.000
_cell.angle_alpha   90.00
_cell.angle_beta   90.00
_cell.angle_gamma   90.00
#
_symmetry.space_group_name_H-M   'P 1'
#
loop_
_entity.id
_entity.type
_entity.pdbx_description
1 polymer ?
#
loop_
_entity_poly.entity_id
_entity_poly.type
_entity_poly.pdbx_seq_one_letter_code
_entity_poly.pdbx_strand_id
1 'polypeptide(L)' 'MYVLILVACMSFSGETHCQNFERDHAFTSENRCRMAAAIERGQYSQRSQSRKDWLTYDWQCRPTQVTMLEESAE' A
#
# COMPACT_ATOMS: atom_id res chain seq x y z
N MET A 1 -3.12 3.58 15.59
CA MET A 1 -1.89 3.80 14.80
C MET A 1 -2.24 3.62 13.33
N TYR A 2 -1.46 4.20 12.43
CA TYR A 2 -1.68 4.12 10.99
C TYR A 2 -0.42 3.61 10.30
N VAL A 3 -0.58 2.74 9.32
CA VAL A 3 0.52 2.21 8.52
C VAL A 3 0.39 2.66 7.09
N LEU A 4 1.54 2.87 6.46
CA LEU A 4 1.63 3.13 5.04
C LEU A 4 1.68 1.80 4.31
N ILE A 5 0.76 1.61 3.35
CA ILE A 5 0.64 0.41 2.55
C ILE A 5 0.89 0.77 1.09
N LEU A 6 1.78 0.05 0.43
CA LEU A 6 1.89 0.05 -1.02
C LEU A 6 0.93 -1.02 -1.56
N VAL A 7 -0.02 -0.60 -2.38
CA VAL A 7 -0.88 -1.48 -3.17
C VAL A 7 -0.29 -1.59 -4.56
N ALA A 8 0.12 -2.78 -4.96
CA ALA A 8 0.55 -3.06 -6.32
C ALA A 8 -0.51 -3.93 -7.01
N CYS A 9 -1.15 -3.40 -8.04
CA CYS A 9 -2.14 -4.13 -8.83
C CYS A 9 -1.57 -4.45 -10.20
N MET A 10 -1.57 -5.72 -10.56
CA MET A 10 -1.15 -6.20 -11.87
C MET A 10 -2.36 -6.73 -12.64
N SER A 11 -2.49 -6.36 -13.90
CA SER A 11 -3.58 -6.81 -14.77
C SER A 11 -3.02 -7.72 -15.87
N PHE A 12 -3.51 -8.96 -15.93
CA PHE A 12 -3.18 -9.94 -16.96
C PHE A 12 -4.44 -10.55 -17.54
N SER A 13 -4.57 -10.54 -18.86
CA SER A 13 -5.66 -11.24 -19.58
C SER A 13 -7.08 -10.93 -19.07
N GLY A 14 -7.32 -9.70 -18.61
CA GLY A 14 -8.63 -9.25 -18.10
C GLY A 14 -8.86 -9.42 -16.60
N GLU A 15 -7.96 -10.12 -15.90
CA GLU A 15 -8.00 -10.25 -14.44
C GLU A 15 -7.02 -9.28 -13.78
N THR A 16 -7.41 -8.68 -12.66
CA THR A 16 -6.55 -7.76 -11.89
C THR A 16 -6.31 -8.32 -10.50
N HIS A 17 -5.05 -8.56 -10.18
CA HIS A 17 -4.60 -9.02 -8.86
C HIS A 17 -3.86 -7.91 -8.15
N CYS A 18 -4.29 -7.60 -6.93
CA CYS A 18 -3.66 -6.59 -6.08
C CYS A 18 -3.00 -7.23 -4.87
N GLN A 19 -1.77 -6.80 -4.58
CA GLN A 19 -1.04 -7.19 -3.39
C GLN A 19 -0.73 -5.96 -2.54
N ASN A 20 -0.88 -6.12 -1.22
CA ASN A 20 -0.62 -5.08 -0.24
C ASN A 20 0.74 -5.34 0.41
N PHE A 21 1.55 -4.30 0.51
CA PHE A 21 2.84 -4.32 1.19
C PHE A 21 2.85 -3.27 2.28
N GLU A 22 2.74 -3.72 3.53
CA GLU A 22 2.84 -2.84 4.68
C GLU A 22 4.28 -2.38 4.87
N ARG A 23 4.46 -1.12 5.27
CA ARG A 23 5.75 -0.58 5.66
C ARG A 23 5.91 -0.67 7.17
N ASP A 24 7.13 -0.94 7.61
CA ASP A 24 7.48 -1.13 9.03
C ASP A 24 7.22 0.11 9.91
N HIS A 25 7.09 1.29 9.30
CA HIS A 25 6.86 2.53 10.04
C HIS A 25 5.38 2.78 10.33
N ALA A 26 5.03 2.77 11.61
CA ALA A 26 3.72 3.17 12.10
C ALA A 26 3.69 4.67 12.45
N PHE A 27 2.67 5.35 11.97
CA PHE A 27 2.38 6.75 12.25
C PHE A 27 1.37 6.87 13.40
N THR A 28 1.59 7.86 14.27
CA THR A 28 0.70 8.16 15.39
C THR A 28 -0.55 8.95 14.98
N SER A 29 -0.53 9.61 13.81
CA SER A 29 -1.62 10.43 13.30
C SER A 29 -1.94 10.07 11.85
N GLU A 30 -3.23 10.00 11.53
CA GLU A 30 -3.73 9.76 10.17
C GLU A 30 -3.18 10.79 9.19
N ASN A 31 -3.17 12.07 9.59
CA ASN A 31 -2.74 13.15 8.71
C ASN A 31 -1.27 13.01 8.31
N ARG A 32 -0.41 12.59 9.25
CA ARG A 32 1.01 12.34 8.97
C ARG A 32 1.20 11.17 7.99
N CYS A 33 0.42 10.11 8.17
CA CYS A 33 0.43 8.95 7.28
C CYS A 33 -0.11 9.27 5.88
N ARG A 34 -1.20 10.05 5.77
CA ARG A 34 -1.72 10.55 4.49
C ARG A 34 -0.72 11.46 3.78
N MET A 35 -0.03 12.33 4.52
CA MET A 35 1.02 13.19 3.97
C MET A 35 2.19 12.36 3.44
N ALA A 36 2.66 11.35 4.19
CA ALA A 36 3.68 10.41 3.72
C ALA A 36 3.22 9.68 2.45
N ALA A 37 1.99 9.17 2.41
CA ALA A 37 1.43 8.53 1.21
C ALA A 37 1.41 9.48 0.00
N ALA A 38 1.04 10.75 0.19
CA ALA A 38 1.03 11.75 -0.89
C ALA A 38 2.44 12.03 -1.44
N ILE A 39 3.44 12.14 -0.55
CA ILE A 39 4.85 12.33 -0.92
C ILE A 39 5.33 11.13 -1.77
N GLU A 40 5.07 9.91 -1.29
CA GLU A 40 5.47 8.68 -1.99
C GLU A 40 4.77 8.54 -3.35
N ARG A 41 3.46 8.83 -3.45
CA ARG A 41 2.77 8.88 -4.75
C ARG A 41 3.45 9.87 -5.71
N GLY A 42 3.79 11.06 -5.23
CA GLY A 42 4.50 12.07 -6.03
C GLY A 42 5.82 11.55 -6.60
N GLN A 43 6.66 10.96 -5.75
CA GLN A 43 7.96 10.41 -6.17
C GLN A 43 7.84 9.22 -7.12
N TYR A 44 6.90 8.30 -6.87
CA TYR A 44 6.74 7.10 -7.69
C TYR A 44 5.94 7.34 -8.98
N SER A 45 5.10 8.38 -9.04
CA SER A 45 4.33 8.74 -10.25
C SER A 45 5.21 9.07 -11.46
N GLN A 46 6.44 9.55 -11.23
CA GLN A 46 7.42 9.76 -12.30
C GLN A 46 8.08 8.46 -12.75
N ARG A 47 8.31 7.51 -11.84
CA ARG A 47 8.99 6.24 -12.14
C ARG A 47 8.06 5.18 -12.76
N SER A 48 6.78 5.18 -12.38
CA SER A 48 5.79 4.18 -12.81
C SER A 48 5.27 4.39 -14.24
N GLN A 49 5.57 5.53 -14.88
CA GLN A 49 5.08 5.85 -16.23
C GLN A 49 5.46 4.81 -17.29
N SER A 50 6.54 4.05 -17.09
CA SER A 50 7.01 3.04 -18.04
C SER A 50 6.23 1.71 -18.01
N ARG A 51 5.37 1.46 -17.00
CA ARG A 51 4.72 0.15 -16.80
C ARG A 51 3.20 0.20 -16.61
N LYS A 52 2.58 1.36 -16.90
CA LYS A 52 1.15 1.62 -16.64
C LYS A 52 0.19 0.65 -17.34
N ASP A 53 0.60 0.02 -18.43
CA ASP A 53 -0.29 -0.83 -19.24
C ASP A 53 -0.73 -2.13 -18.54
N TRP A 54 0.03 -2.61 -17.56
CA TRP A 54 -0.25 -3.86 -16.85
C TRP A 54 0.06 -3.80 -15.34
N LEU A 55 0.63 -2.69 -14.84
CA LEU A 55 1.05 -2.56 -13.44
C LEU A 55 0.77 -1.17 -12.92
N THR A 56 0.02 -1.11 -11.82
CA THR A 56 -0.29 0.14 -11.11
C THR A 56 0.15 0.05 -9.65
N TYR A 57 0.60 1.19 -9.14
CA TYR A 57 1.04 1.34 -7.75
C TYR A 57 0.24 2.47 -7.11
N ASP A 58 -0.33 2.21 -5.94
CA ASP A 58 -0.98 3.22 -5.11
C ASP A 58 -0.49 3.12 -3.67
N TRP A 59 -0.22 4.27 -3.06
CA TRP A 59 0.14 4.35 -1.66
C TRP A 59 -1.09 4.69 -0.83
N GLN A 60 -1.39 3.90 0.17
CA GLN A 60 -2.56 4.06 1.02
C GLN A 60 -2.16 4.21 2.47
N CYS A 61 -2.86 5.09 3.17
CA CYS A 61 -2.82 5.15 4.61
C CYS A 61 -3.98 4.31 5.16
N ARG A 62 -3.67 3.28 5.95
CA ARG A 62 -4.68 2.45 6.60
C ARG A 62 -4.48 2.47 8.11
N PRO A 63 -5.55 2.38 8.92
CA PRO A 63 -5.38 2.09 10.33
C PRO A 63 -4.66 0.74 10.45
N THR A 64 -3.73 0.62 11.39
CA THR A 64 -3.14 -0.67 11.74
C THR A 64 -4.28 -1.57 12.19
N GLN A 65 -4.75 -2.46 11.32
CA GLN A 65 -5.53 -3.59 11.78
C GLN A 65 -4.53 -4.44 12.53
N VAL A 66 -4.65 -4.48 13.85
CA VAL A 66 -3.97 -5.52 14.63
C VAL A 66 -4.58 -6.81 14.10
N THR A 67 -3.92 -7.43 13.13
CA THR A 67 -4.17 -8.82 12.79
C THR A 67 -3.74 -9.56 14.04
N MET A 68 -4.67 -9.73 14.97
CA MET A 68 -4.60 -10.84 15.92
C MET A 68 -4.61 -12.05 15.00
N LEU A 69 -3.41 -12.55 14.70
CA LEU A 69 -3.23 -13.93 14.31
C LEU A 69 -4.01 -14.71 15.35
N GLU A 70 -5.14 -15.28 14.95
CA GLU A 70 -5.75 -16.38 15.67
C GLU A 70 -4.62 -17.38 15.90
N GLU A 71 -4.15 -17.47 17.14
CA GLU A 71 -3.51 -18.65 17.68
C GLU A 71 -4.55 -19.78 17.56
N SER A 72 -4.63 -20.38 16.37
CA SER A 72 -5.05 -21.76 16.24
C SER A 72 -3.89 -22.61 16.77
N ALA A 73 -3.74 -22.60 18.09
CA ALA A 73 -2.96 -23.59 18.81
C ALA A 73 -3.73 -24.92 18.74
N GLU A 74 -3.09 -25.87 18.07
CA GLU A 74 -3.16 -27.35 18.15
C GLU A 74 -4.45 -28.04 18.63
#